data_AF-A0A9D4RDE0-F1
#
_entry.id   AF-A0A9D4RDE0-F1
#
_cell.length_a   1.000
_cell.length_b   1.000
_cell.length_c   1.000
_cell.angle_alpha   90.00
_cell.angle_beta   90.00
_cell.angle_gamma   90.00
#
_symmetry.space_group_name_H-M   'P 1'
#
loop_
_entity.id
_entity.type
_entity.pdbx_description
1 polymer ?
#
loop_
_entity_poly.entity_id
_entity_poly.type
_entity_poly.pdbx_seq_one_letter_code
_entity_poly.pdbx_strand_id
1 'polypeptide(L)'
;MRNSFRLRVKGVLCITFPFQPNAEPTCADPPVIANGTYTPAAGPYTEGASVSYMCDTGWEPDGVSGLTLKCTSGTWDGTPPNCKSKVI
;
A
#
# COMPACT_ATOMS: atom_id res chain seq x y z
N MET A 1 -47.86 -30.66 -13.30
CA MET A 1 -47.07 -30.34 -12.09
C MET A 1 -46.16 -29.17 -12.42
N ARG A 2 -46.13 -28.16 -11.55
CA ARG A 2 -45.28 -26.97 -11.64
C ARG A 2 -43.81 -27.40 -11.73
N ASN A 3 -43.05 -26.84 -12.66
CA ASN A 3 -42.10 -25.81 -12.26
C ASN A 3 -41.50 -25.12 -13.50
N SER A 4 -41.84 -23.85 -13.61
CA SER A 4 -41.31 -22.90 -14.57
C SER A 4 -40.17 -22.16 -13.89
N PHE A 5 -38.94 -22.28 -14.38
CA PHE A 5 -37.94 -21.23 -14.20
C PHE A 5 -37.32 -20.93 -15.58
N ARG A 6 -38.13 -20.27 -16.41
CA ARG A 6 -37.68 -19.59 -17.62
C ARG A 6 -36.91 -18.34 -17.17
N LEU A 7 -35.59 -18.41 -16.98
CA LEU A 7 -34.80 -17.18 -16.91
C LEU A 7 -34.71 -16.59 -18.32
N ARG A 8 -35.64 -15.70 -18.65
CA ARG A 8 -35.49 -14.74 -19.74
C ARG A 8 -34.50 -13.68 -19.27
N VAL A 9 -33.25 -13.77 -19.73
CA VAL A 9 -32.29 -12.66 -19.62
C VAL A 9 -32.70 -11.60 -20.65
N LYS A 10 -33.71 -10.79 -20.30
CA LYS A 10 -34.10 -9.58 -21.04
C LYS A 10 -34.43 -8.50 -20.01
N GLY A 11 -33.39 -7.72 -19.69
CA GLY A 11 -33.41 -6.38 -19.10
C GLY A 11 -34.18 -6.18 -17.79
N VAL A 12 -33.47 -6.15 -16.64
CA VAL A 12 -33.95 -5.55 -15.38
C VAL A 12 -32.75 -5.00 -14.56
N LEU A 13 -32.67 -3.66 -14.50
CA LEU A 13 -32.28 -2.78 -13.38
C LEU A 13 -30.88 -2.87 -12.72
N CYS A 14 -30.04 -1.86 -12.99
CA CYS A 14 -28.89 -1.45 -12.16
C CYS A 14 -29.36 -0.81 -10.84
N ILE A 15 -29.83 -1.60 -9.87
CA ILE A 15 -30.07 -1.09 -8.50
C ILE A 15 -29.55 -2.07 -7.46
N THR A 16 -28.79 -1.51 -6.52
CA THR A 16 -28.35 -2.07 -5.24
C THR A 16 -27.38 -3.26 -5.29
N PHE A 17 -26.19 -3.05 -5.84
CA PHE A 17 -24.94 -3.31 -5.12
C PHE A 17 -23.93 -2.41 -5.82
N PRO A 18 -23.25 -1.46 -5.14
CA PRO A 18 -22.06 -0.92 -5.73
C PRO A 18 -21.12 -2.13 -5.81
N PHE A 19 -21.04 -2.76 -6.99
CA PHE A 19 -19.89 -3.58 -7.36
C PHE A 19 -18.77 -2.56 -7.48
N GLN A 20 -18.33 -2.06 -6.32
CA GLN A 20 -17.16 -1.22 -6.21
C GLN A 20 -16.10 -2.08 -6.87
N PRO A 21 -15.43 -1.60 -7.94
CA PRO A 21 -14.23 -2.28 -8.36
C PRO A 21 -13.42 -2.42 -7.08
N ASN A 22 -13.21 -3.65 -6.62
CA ASN A 22 -12.39 -3.90 -5.44
C ASN A 22 -10.98 -3.49 -5.84
N ALA A 23 -10.73 -2.18 -5.88
CA ALA A 23 -9.41 -1.63 -5.81
C ALA A 23 -8.98 -2.03 -4.42
N GLU A 24 -8.28 -3.17 -4.34
CA GLU A 24 -7.50 -3.51 -3.16
C GLU A 24 -6.75 -2.23 -2.77
N PRO A 25 -6.78 -1.83 -1.49
CA PRO A 25 -6.26 -0.54 -1.12
C PRO A 25 -4.73 -0.58 -1.27
N THR A 26 -4.24 -0.07 -2.39
CA THR A 26 -2.82 0.00 -2.72
C THR A 26 -2.24 1.29 -2.17
N CYS A 27 -1.07 1.19 -1.54
CA CYS A 27 -0.32 2.37 -1.14
C CYS A 27 0.34 3.03 -2.34
N ALA A 28 0.40 4.36 -2.29
CA ALA A 28 1.22 5.13 -3.21
C ALA A 28 2.71 4.78 -3.04
N ASP A 29 3.49 5.06 -4.07
CA ASP A 29 4.94 4.89 -3.99
C ASP A 29 5.52 5.64 -2.78
N PRO A 30 6.34 4.98 -1.97
CA PRO A 30 6.90 5.57 -0.78
C PRO A 30 7.87 6.72 -1.16
N PRO A 31 7.94 7.80 -0.36
CA PRO A 31 8.82 8.92 -0.66
C PRO A 31 10.30 8.51 -0.56
N VAL A 32 11.10 8.99 -1.51
CA VAL A 32 12.56 8.83 -1.50
C VAL A 32 13.16 9.71 -0.39
N ILE A 33 14.05 9.15 0.42
CA ILE A 33 14.77 9.87 1.47
C ILE A 33 16.15 10.30 0.99
N ALA A 34 16.67 11.40 1.53
CA ALA A 34 18.05 11.81 1.26
C ALA A 34 19.03 10.95 2.06
N ASN A 35 20.13 10.53 1.43
CA ASN A 35 21.16 9.68 2.04
C ASN A 35 20.63 8.33 2.55
N GLY A 36 19.66 7.78 1.84
CA GLY A 36 19.14 6.46 2.07
C GLY A 36 18.38 5.91 0.87
N THR A 37 18.15 4.61 0.92
CA THR A 37 17.45 3.83 -0.10
C THR A 37 16.31 3.06 0.56
N TYR A 38 15.35 2.54 -0.21
CA TYR A 38 14.29 1.68 0.31
C TYR A 38 14.07 0.47 -0.58
N THR A 39 13.63 -0.62 0.04
CA THR A 39 13.43 -1.92 -0.63
C THR A 39 12.12 -2.54 -0.16
N PRO A 40 11.23 -2.99 -1.07
CA PRO A 40 11.32 -2.91 -2.54
C PRO A 40 11.09 -1.48 -3.07
N ALA A 41 11.89 -1.08 -4.06
CA ALA A 41 11.87 0.26 -4.65
C ALA A 41 10.70 0.52 -5.62
N ALA A 42 10.00 -0.54 -6.05
CA ALA A 42 8.88 -0.49 -6.96
C ALA A 42 7.75 -1.42 -6.52
N GLY A 43 6.51 -0.94 -6.66
CA GLY A 43 5.26 -1.65 -6.38
C GLY A 43 4.61 -2.27 -7.62
N PRO A 44 3.56 -3.07 -7.44
CA PRO A 44 2.39 -2.67 -6.66
C PRO A 44 2.52 -2.93 -5.15
N TYR A 45 2.26 -1.88 -4.34
CA TYR A 45 2.20 -1.98 -2.88
C TYR A 45 0.76 -2.24 -2.46
N THR A 46 0.35 -3.51 -2.42
CA THR A 46 -0.98 -3.91 -1.95
C THR A 46 -1.06 -3.90 -0.43
N GLU A 47 -2.27 -4.10 0.11
CA GLU A 47 -2.48 -4.25 1.55
C GLU A 47 -1.54 -5.31 2.15
N GLY A 48 -0.86 -4.95 3.23
CA GLY A 48 0.13 -5.80 3.89
C GLY A 48 1.55 -5.72 3.31
N ALA A 49 1.77 -5.01 2.19
CA ALA A 49 3.11 -4.77 1.65
C ALA A 49 3.96 -3.97 2.64
N SER A 50 5.27 -4.22 2.67
CA SER A 50 6.19 -3.54 3.59
C SER A 50 7.45 -3.10 2.86
N VAL A 51 7.87 -1.86 3.12
CA VAL A 51 9.09 -1.27 2.56
C VAL A 51 10.08 -0.99 3.67
N SER A 52 11.32 -1.46 3.49
CA SER A 52 12.41 -1.21 4.41
C SER A 52 13.33 -0.13 3.84
N TYR A 53 13.38 1.00 4.54
CA TYR A 53 14.37 2.05 4.39
C TYR A 53 15.71 1.62 4.97
N MET A 54 16.79 2.08 4.33
CA MET A 54 18.17 1.83 4.72
C MET A 54 18.98 3.09 4.47
N CYS A 55 19.69 3.57 5.47
CA CYS A 55 20.56 4.73 5.32
C CYS A 55 21.88 4.34 4.63
N ASP A 56 22.45 5.29 3.88
CA ASP A 56 23.72 5.12 3.21
C ASP A 56 24.89 5.02 4.21
N THR A 57 26.05 4.55 3.74
CA THR A 57 27.23 4.38 4.59
C THR A 57 27.65 5.72 5.21
N GLY A 58 27.73 5.78 6.55
CA GLY A 58 28.04 7.01 7.30
C GLY A 58 26.81 7.76 7.83
N TRP A 59 25.61 7.26 7.57
CA TRP A 59 24.35 7.82 8.04
C TRP A 59 23.60 6.83 8.94
N GLU A 60 22.94 7.33 9.97
CA GLU A 60 22.09 6.55 10.88
C GLU A 60 20.66 7.13 10.88
N PRO A 61 19.62 6.29 11.01
CA PRO A 61 18.26 6.77 11.10
C PRO A 61 18.04 7.60 12.36
N ASP A 62 17.22 8.64 12.24
CA ASP A 62 16.85 9.52 13.35
C ASP A 62 15.96 8.78 14.37
N GLY A 63 16.58 8.04 15.29
CA GLY A 63 15.92 7.44 16.45
C GLY A 63 14.75 6.51 16.11
N VAL A 64 13.63 6.67 16.82
CA VAL A 64 12.45 5.75 16.86
C VAL A 64 11.67 5.68 15.54
N SER A 65 12.11 6.38 14.49
CA SER A 65 11.52 6.26 13.16
C SER A 65 11.73 4.84 12.64
N GLY A 66 10.63 4.12 12.42
CA GLY A 66 10.68 2.77 11.86
C GLY A 66 11.38 2.79 10.51
N LEU A 67 12.47 2.05 10.39
CA LEU A 67 13.10 1.74 9.10
C LEU A 67 12.15 0.95 8.20
N THR A 68 11.04 0.44 8.71
CA THR A 68 10.06 -0.35 7.95
C THR A 68 8.70 0.33 7.98
N LEU A 69 8.14 0.61 6.81
CA LEU A 69 6.75 1.05 6.67
C LEU A 69 5.91 -0.09 6.14
N LYS A 70 4.69 -0.23 6.67
CA LYS A 70 3.71 -1.22 6.21
C LYS A 70 2.52 -0.52 5.57
N CYS A 71 2.08 -1.03 4.45
CA CYS A 71 0.88 -0.59 3.76
C CYS A 71 -0.34 -1.19 4.45
N THR A 72 -1.19 -0.33 5.02
CA THR A 72 -2.41 -0.72 5.71
C THR A 72 -3.54 0.12 5.16
N SER A 73 -4.55 -0.52 4.56
CA SER A 73 -5.70 0.19 3.99
C SER A 73 -5.33 1.33 3.02
N GLY A 74 -4.28 1.13 2.20
CA GLY A 74 -3.85 2.10 1.18
C GLY A 74 -3.06 3.29 1.74
N THR A 75 -2.71 3.25 3.02
CA THR A 75 -1.89 4.26 3.69
C THR A 75 -0.67 3.60 4.33
N TRP A 76 0.47 4.28 4.33
CA TRP A 76 1.65 3.83 5.05
C TRP A 76 1.47 4.06 6.56
N ASP A 77 1.68 3.02 7.36
CA ASP A 77 1.49 3.00 8.82
C ASP A 77 2.53 3.84 9.60
N GLY A 78 3.40 4.58 8.90
CA GLY A 78 4.44 5.38 9.52
C GLY A 78 5.00 6.44 8.58
N THR A 79 6.00 7.17 9.07
CA THR A 79 6.70 8.20 8.31
C THR A 79 8.10 7.73 7.92
N PRO A 80 8.59 8.12 6.73
CA PRO A 80 9.94 7.78 6.30
C PRO A 80 10.98 8.31 7.31
N PRO A 81 12.00 7.51 7.67
CA PRO A 81 13.06 7.96 8.56
C PRO A 81 13.94 9.00 7.87
N ASN A 82 14.46 9.95 8.65
CA ASN A 82 15.51 10.84 8.18
C ASN A 82 16.86 10.21 8.50
N CYS A 83 17.73 10.10 7.50
CA CYS A 83 19.11 9.69 7.72
C CYS A 83 19.91 10.92 8.18
N LYS A 84 20.44 10.86 9.41
CA LYS A 84 21.34 11.88 9.97
C LYS A 84 22.78 11.40 9.89
N SER A 85 23.70 12.31 9.61
CA SER A 85 25.13 12.00 9.61
C SER A 85 25.50 11.48 10.99
N LYS A 86 26.18 10.34 11.06
CA LYS A 86 26.74 9.86 12.31
C LYS A 86 27.77 10.88 12.78
N VAL A 87 27.42 11.69 13.78
CA VAL A 87 28.36 12.62 14.41
C VAL A 87 29.26 11.75 15.28
N ILE A 88 30.45 11.47 14.76
CA ILE A 88 31.52 10.74 15.44
C ILE A 88 32.26 11.69 16.39
#